data_AF-A0A353FG53-F1
#
_entry.id   AF-A0A353FG53-F1
#
_cell.length_a   1.000
_cell.length_b   1.000
_cell.length_c   1.000
_cell.angle_alpha   90.00
_cell.angle_beta   90.00
_cell.angle_gamma   90.00
#
_symmetry.space_group_name_H-M   'P 1'
#
loop_
_entity.id
_entity.type
_entity.pdbx_description
1 polymer ?
#
loop_
_entity_poly.entity_id
_entity_poly.type
_entity_poly.pdbx_seq_one_letter_code
_entity_poly.pdbx_strand_id
1 'polypeptide(L)'
;MKRYLYLIVGWMALLSSCEKEGASGSDTASNGPGKGGSLARFAIVKDHLYSVDGSQLKVFDISNRSNPIYLSNHQLNVQVETIFPRDSATIFIGTTQGMYIYDVSNAPSIKLLSRYEHIVSCDPVVANENYAYVTLHSDVNSNRCFRNVNQLDIIDIRQLKDPSLVTSFPMIKPLGLGLYGDTLLVCDNGVKVLDVSDPNKIKLLNAIEDIPARDIIPNGDVMIIATTDGLKQYRYRNKTLTFLSEL
;
A
#
# COMPACT_ATOMS: atom_id res chain seq x y z
N MET A 1 83.70 -15.75 12.90
CA MET A 1 83.24 -17.05 13.46
C MET A 1 82.69 -16.82 14.86
N LYS A 2 81.56 -17.48 15.16
CA LYS A 2 80.82 -17.57 16.43
C LYS A 2 79.79 -16.46 16.74
N ARG A 3 78.53 -16.91 16.69
CA ARG A 3 77.23 -16.30 16.98
C ARG A 3 76.87 -16.62 18.44
N TYR A 4 76.17 -15.73 19.14
CA TYR A 4 75.04 -15.98 20.07
C TYR A 4 74.35 -14.60 20.28
N LEU A 5 73.13 -14.36 19.79
CA LEU A 5 71.81 -14.82 20.27
C LEU A 5 71.36 -14.05 21.54
N TYR A 6 70.59 -12.98 21.34
CA TYR A 6 69.67 -12.47 22.36
C TYR A 6 68.25 -12.51 21.79
N LEU A 7 67.40 -13.22 22.53
CA LEU A 7 65.95 -13.32 22.35
C LEU A 7 65.31 -11.95 22.60
N ILE A 8 64.48 -11.51 21.64
CA ILE A 8 63.32 -10.67 21.95
C ILE A 8 62.12 -11.34 21.27
N VAL A 9 61.27 -11.93 22.11
CA VAL A 9 59.97 -12.46 21.74
C VAL A 9 59.04 -11.26 21.52
N GLY A 10 58.80 -10.92 20.26
CA GLY A 10 57.77 -9.97 19.85
C GLY A 10 56.54 -10.72 19.37
N TRP A 11 55.50 -10.78 20.20
CA TRP A 11 54.15 -11.21 19.83
C TRP A 11 53.61 -10.28 18.73
N MET A 12 53.62 -10.75 17.48
CA MET A 12 53.00 -10.05 16.37
C MET A 12 51.57 -10.59 16.21
N ALA A 13 50.60 -9.83 16.72
CA ALA A 13 49.19 -10.10 16.53
C ALA A 13 48.84 -9.96 15.04
N LEU A 14 48.43 -11.06 14.42
CA LEU A 14 47.84 -11.08 13.08
C LEU A 14 46.46 -10.41 13.16
N LEU A 15 46.39 -9.13 12.81
CA LEU A 15 45.14 -8.46 12.48
C LEU A 15 44.76 -8.88 11.06
N SER A 16 43.92 -9.91 10.94
CA SER A 16 43.19 -10.20 9.72
C SER A 16 42.19 -9.08 9.45
N SER A 17 42.58 -8.15 8.59
CA SER A 17 41.70 -7.16 7.98
C SER A 17 40.74 -7.89 7.04
N CYS A 18 39.44 -7.77 7.29
CA CYS A 18 38.40 -8.20 6.37
C CYS A 18 38.06 -6.99 5.49
N GLU A 19 38.65 -6.92 4.29
CA GLU A 19 38.18 -5.98 3.26
C GLU A 19 36.79 -6.44 2.82
N LYS A 20 35.76 -5.74 3.31
CA LYS A 20 34.42 -5.84 2.77
C LYS A 20 34.45 -5.13 1.42
N GLU A 21 34.58 -5.89 0.33
CA GLU A 21 34.30 -5.40 -1.01
C GLU A 21 32.90 -4.78 -1.01
N GLY A 22 32.86 -3.45 -1.07
CA GLY A 22 31.63 -2.70 -1.23
C GLY A 22 31.08 -3.00 -2.61
N ALA A 23 30.18 -3.98 -2.69
CA ALA A 23 29.28 -4.09 -3.82
C ALA A 23 28.48 -2.79 -3.87
N SER A 24 28.93 -1.87 -4.72
CA SER A 24 28.20 -0.68 -5.12
C SER A 24 27.00 -1.13 -5.95
N GLY A 25 25.99 -1.68 -5.28
CA GLY A 25 24.65 -1.72 -5.81
C GLY A 25 24.20 -0.28 -5.93
N SER A 26 24.13 0.22 -7.17
CA SER A 26 23.44 1.46 -7.47
C SER A 26 21.95 1.24 -7.25
N ASP A 27 21.53 1.17 -5.99
CA ASP A 27 20.15 1.43 -5.62
C ASP A 27 19.93 2.91 -5.91
N THR A 28 19.50 3.22 -7.13
CA THR A 28 18.89 4.51 -7.44
C THR A 28 17.70 4.65 -6.51
N ALA A 29 17.91 5.26 -5.34
CA ALA A 29 16.86 5.74 -4.48
C ALA A 29 15.93 6.57 -5.36
N SER A 30 14.72 6.06 -5.60
CA SER A 30 13.77 6.73 -6.46
C SER A 30 13.42 8.07 -5.80
N ASN A 31 13.84 9.19 -6.39
CA ASN A 31 13.50 10.56 -5.95
C ASN A 31 12.00 10.90 -6.16
N GLY A 32 11.15 9.90 -6.36
CA GLY A 32 9.71 10.02 -6.41
C GLY A 32 9.10 10.25 -5.02
N PRO A 33 7.84 10.69 -4.95
CA PRO A 33 7.12 10.74 -3.68
C PRO A 33 7.02 9.34 -3.06
N GLY A 34 6.92 9.27 -1.73
CA GLY A 34 6.62 8.03 -1.04
C GLY A 34 5.26 7.46 -1.49
N LYS A 35 5.12 6.13 -1.45
CA LYS A 35 3.88 5.44 -1.81
C LYS A 35 2.99 5.27 -0.57
N GLY A 36 1.74 5.70 -0.68
CA GLY A 36 0.72 5.47 0.34
C GLY A 36 0.24 4.02 0.37
N GLY A 37 -0.13 3.53 1.55
CA GLY A 37 -0.88 2.28 1.70
C GLY A 37 -2.35 2.44 1.37
N SER A 38 -3.11 1.35 1.47
CA SER A 38 -4.54 1.35 1.15
C SER A 38 -5.39 2.10 2.18
N LEU A 39 -4.86 2.33 3.39
CA LEU A 39 -5.49 3.14 4.44
C LEU A 39 -5.09 4.63 4.37
N ALA A 40 -4.44 5.06 3.28
CA ALA A 40 -3.95 6.42 3.15
C ALA A 40 -5.07 7.46 3.16
N ARG A 41 -4.78 8.62 3.77
CA ARG A 41 -5.61 9.85 3.72
C ARG A 41 -4.99 10.97 2.91
N PHE A 42 -3.89 10.65 2.24
CA PHE A 42 -3.16 11.54 1.35
C PHE A 42 -2.86 10.80 0.05
N ALA A 43 -3.05 11.46 -1.07
CA ALA A 43 -2.66 10.94 -2.38
C ALA A 43 -1.97 12.04 -3.18
N ILE A 44 -0.96 11.66 -3.95
CA ILE A 44 -0.29 12.56 -4.88
C ILE A 44 -0.68 12.17 -6.30
N VAL A 45 -1.18 13.13 -7.06
CA VAL A 45 -1.46 12.98 -8.49
C VAL A 45 -0.73 14.11 -9.22
N LYS A 46 0.29 13.77 -10.00
CA LYS A 46 1.25 14.73 -10.59
C LYS A 46 1.83 15.64 -9.49
N ASP A 47 1.73 16.95 -9.65
CA ASP A 47 2.24 17.96 -8.70
C ASP A 47 1.18 18.42 -7.69
N HIS A 48 0.14 17.61 -7.43
CA HIS A 48 -0.91 17.96 -6.48
C HIS A 48 -1.02 16.92 -5.38
N LEU A 49 -1.05 17.39 -4.13
CA LEU A 49 -1.38 16.62 -2.94
C LEU A 49 -2.86 16.78 -2.62
N TYR A 50 -3.56 15.66 -2.54
CA TYR A 50 -4.95 15.56 -2.12
C TYR A 50 -4.96 15.01 -0.70
N SER A 51 -5.66 15.68 0.22
CA SER A 51 -5.86 15.18 1.59
C SER A 51 -7.35 15.10 1.91
N VAL A 52 -7.74 14.02 2.58
CA VAL A 52 -9.13 13.80 3.01
C VAL A 52 -9.24 13.88 4.53
N ASP A 53 -10.22 14.64 5.00
CA ASP A 53 -10.49 14.84 6.43
C ASP A 53 -12.01 14.99 6.66
N GLY A 54 -12.61 14.00 7.31
CA GLY A 54 -14.06 13.92 7.46
C GLY A 54 -14.74 13.81 6.10
N SER A 55 -15.39 14.90 5.71
CA SER A 55 -16.08 15.06 4.44
C SER A 55 -15.41 16.10 3.54
N GLN A 56 -14.20 16.54 3.87
CA GLN A 56 -13.43 17.53 3.12
C GLN A 56 -12.37 16.85 2.25
N LEU A 57 -12.23 17.32 1.01
CA LEU A 57 -11.11 17.02 0.13
C LEU A 57 -10.34 18.31 -0.17
N LYS A 58 -9.16 18.44 0.44
CA LYS A 58 -8.27 19.60 0.27
C LYS A 58 -7.22 19.30 -0.80
N VAL A 59 -6.88 20.31 -1.60
CA VAL A 59 -5.91 20.22 -2.70
C VAL A 59 -4.80 21.22 -2.47
N PHE A 60 -3.56 20.75 -2.60
CA PHE A 60 -2.36 21.56 -2.49
C PHE A 60 -1.50 21.37 -3.75
N ASP A 61 -0.93 22.44 -4.28
CA ASP A 61 0.16 22.41 -5.24
C ASP A 61 1.46 22.07 -4.49
N ILE A 62 2.17 21.06 -4.97
CA ILE A 62 3.45 20.59 -4.45
C ILE A 62 4.55 20.58 -5.53
N SER A 63 4.37 21.30 -6.63
CA SER A 63 5.38 21.50 -7.68
C SER A 63 6.70 22.03 -7.10
N ASN A 64 6.61 22.90 -6.08
CA ASN A 64 7.70 23.20 -5.17
C ASN A 64 7.54 22.43 -3.85
N ARG A 65 8.25 21.30 -3.72
CA ARG A 65 8.18 20.41 -2.56
C ARG A 65 8.56 21.07 -1.22
N SER A 66 9.37 22.12 -1.25
CA SER A 66 9.76 22.87 -0.04
C SER A 66 8.78 23.97 0.33
N ASN A 67 7.85 24.31 -0.56
CA ASN A 67 6.83 25.34 -0.33
C ASN A 67 5.48 24.95 -0.94
N PRO A 68 4.74 24.00 -0.32
CA PRO A 68 3.40 23.64 -0.75
C PRO A 68 2.42 24.81 -0.69
N ILE A 69 1.55 24.94 -1.67
CA ILE A 69 0.54 26.00 -1.76
C ILE A 69 -0.85 25.39 -1.66
N TYR A 70 -1.65 25.81 -0.68
CA TYR A 70 -3.06 25.41 -0.60
C TYR A 70 -3.88 26.04 -1.74
N LEU A 71 -4.61 25.23 -2.49
CA LEU A 71 -5.38 25.67 -3.66
C LEU A 71 -6.88 25.73 -3.38
N SER A 72 -7.44 24.68 -2.80
CA SER A 72 -8.90 24.57 -2.64
C SER A 72 -9.30 23.55 -1.57
N ASN A 73 -10.56 23.65 -1.16
CA ASN A 73 -11.24 22.65 -0.35
C ASN A 73 -12.62 22.35 -0.94
N HIS A 74 -12.91 21.06 -1.09
CA HIS A 74 -14.15 20.56 -1.66
C HIS A 74 -14.93 19.77 -0.61
N GLN A 75 -16.18 20.16 -0.39
CA GLN A 75 -17.11 19.43 0.46
C GLN A 75 -17.63 18.20 -0.29
N LEU A 76 -17.26 17.01 0.18
CA LEU A 76 -17.83 15.74 -0.23
C LEU A 76 -19.08 15.49 0.62
N ASN A 77 -20.18 15.02 0.02
CA ASN A 77 -21.44 14.73 0.76
C ASN A 77 -21.41 13.33 1.42
N VAL A 78 -20.23 12.85 1.77
CA VAL A 78 -19.96 11.52 2.31
C VAL A 78 -18.82 11.58 3.32
N GLN A 79 -18.83 10.64 4.24
CA GLN A 79 -17.72 10.45 5.17
C GLN A 79 -16.62 9.66 4.46
N VAL A 80 -15.45 10.27 4.30
CA VAL A 80 -14.29 9.64 3.68
C VAL A 80 -13.49 8.84 4.68
N GLU A 81 -13.00 7.68 4.25
CA GLU A 81 -12.10 6.83 5.01
C GLU A 81 -10.70 6.78 4.42
N THR A 82 -10.62 6.59 3.09
CA THR A 82 -9.37 6.39 2.35
C THR A 82 -9.37 7.16 1.03
N ILE A 83 -8.17 7.44 0.51
CA ILE A 83 -7.95 7.99 -0.82
C ILE A 83 -6.86 7.18 -1.53
N PHE A 84 -7.13 6.78 -2.77
CA PHE A 84 -6.21 6.02 -3.60
C PHE A 84 -6.02 6.70 -4.97
N PRO A 85 -4.78 7.08 -5.37
CA PRO A 85 -4.52 7.58 -6.71
C PRO A 85 -4.45 6.39 -7.68
N ARG A 86 -5.44 6.28 -8.58
CA ARG A 86 -5.46 5.21 -9.59
C ARG A 86 -4.46 5.49 -10.71
N ASP A 87 -4.49 6.71 -11.23
CA ASP A 87 -3.68 7.15 -12.36
C ASP A 87 -3.41 8.66 -12.27
N SER A 88 -2.85 9.25 -13.34
CA SER A 88 -2.49 10.68 -13.39
C SER A 88 -3.67 11.66 -13.45
N ALA A 89 -4.91 11.16 -13.48
CA ALA A 89 -6.12 11.93 -13.66
C ALA A 89 -7.27 11.48 -12.74
N THR A 90 -7.12 10.38 -12.01
CA THR A 90 -8.23 9.74 -11.28
C THR A 90 -7.83 9.40 -9.86
N ILE A 91 -8.69 9.76 -8.91
CA ILE A 91 -8.61 9.30 -7.51
C ILE A 91 -9.87 8.51 -7.15
N PHE A 92 -9.68 7.49 -6.32
CA PHE A 92 -10.75 6.74 -5.68
C PHE A 92 -10.84 7.16 -4.22
N ILE A 93 -12.06 7.31 -3.74
CA ILE A 93 -12.39 7.68 -2.38
C ILE A 93 -13.19 6.53 -1.77
N GLY A 94 -12.57 5.83 -0.82
CA GLY A 94 -13.24 4.81 -0.03
C GLY A 94 -14.10 5.47 1.04
N THR A 95 -15.34 5.00 1.17
CA THR A 95 -16.31 5.47 2.15
C THR A 95 -17.03 4.28 2.75
N THR A 96 -17.74 4.52 3.84
CA THR A 96 -18.60 3.50 4.42
C THR A 96 -19.76 3.08 3.52
N GLN A 97 -20.07 3.78 2.42
CA GLN A 97 -21.22 3.49 1.56
C GLN A 97 -20.84 2.96 0.18
N GLY A 98 -19.55 2.98 -0.17
CA GLY A 98 -19.14 2.81 -1.55
C GLY A 98 -17.77 3.38 -1.86
N MET A 99 -17.27 3.00 -3.02
CA MET A 99 -16.13 3.62 -3.68
C MET A 99 -16.61 4.74 -4.60
N TYR A 100 -16.16 5.97 -4.37
CA TYR A 100 -16.44 7.12 -5.22
C TYR A 100 -15.25 7.38 -6.16
N ILE A 101 -15.54 7.64 -7.44
CA ILE A 101 -14.51 7.83 -8.47
C ILE A 101 -14.53 9.29 -8.94
N TYR A 102 -13.42 9.99 -8.76
CA TYR A 102 -13.29 11.40 -9.15
C TYR A 102 -12.24 11.60 -10.25
N ASP A 103 -12.59 12.42 -11.21
CA ASP A 103 -11.66 13.05 -12.15
C ASP A 103 -11.01 14.26 -11.49
N VAL A 104 -9.68 14.27 -11.51
CA VAL A 104 -8.80 15.31 -10.99
C VAL A 104 -7.78 15.79 -12.04
N SER A 105 -8.05 15.52 -13.32
CA SER A 105 -7.17 15.87 -14.44
C SER A 105 -6.91 17.37 -14.57
N ASN A 106 -7.86 18.20 -14.11
CA ASN A 106 -7.81 19.67 -14.14
C ASN A 106 -7.81 20.27 -12.72
N ALA A 107 -6.83 19.87 -11.91
CA ALA A 107 -6.62 20.43 -10.57
C ALA A 107 -6.57 21.98 -10.60
N PRO A 108 -7.10 22.67 -9.58
CA PRO A 108 -7.67 22.14 -8.35
C PRO A 108 -9.13 21.67 -8.47
N SER A 109 -9.73 21.69 -9.67
CA SER A 109 -11.10 21.23 -9.88
C SER A 109 -11.21 19.72 -9.70
N ILE A 110 -12.29 19.27 -9.08
CA ILE A 110 -12.64 17.85 -8.97
C ILE A 110 -14.00 17.60 -9.62
N LYS A 111 -14.19 16.43 -10.21
CA LYS A 111 -15.49 16.04 -10.77
C LYS A 111 -15.80 14.59 -10.44
N LEU A 112 -16.95 14.36 -9.79
CA LEU A 112 -17.46 13.00 -9.58
C LEU A 112 -17.80 12.38 -10.95
N LEU A 113 -17.20 11.22 -11.24
CA LEU A 113 -17.48 10.45 -12.45
C LEU A 113 -18.60 9.44 -12.21
N SER A 114 -18.49 8.66 -11.14
CA SER A 114 -19.47 7.67 -10.71
C SER A 114 -19.18 7.23 -9.26
N ARG A 115 -19.99 6.30 -8.79
CA ARG A 115 -19.77 5.58 -7.54
C ARG A 115 -20.16 4.13 -7.72
N TYR A 116 -19.44 3.23 -7.06
CA TYR A 116 -19.86 1.86 -6.84
C TYR A 116 -20.40 1.78 -5.41
N GLU A 117 -21.71 1.63 -5.27
CA GLU A 117 -22.35 1.45 -3.97
C GLU A 117 -22.31 -0.03 -3.59
N HIS A 118 -21.84 -0.32 -2.39
CA HIS A 118 -21.87 -1.65 -1.80
C HIS A 118 -22.57 -1.61 -0.44
N ILE A 119 -22.67 -2.77 0.20
CA ILE A 119 -23.16 -2.86 1.58
C ILE A 119 -22.19 -2.10 2.47
N VAL A 120 -22.72 -1.31 3.41
CA VAL A 120 -21.93 -0.44 4.28
C VAL A 120 -20.78 -1.19 4.98
N SER A 121 -19.54 -0.82 4.70
CA SER A 121 -18.32 -1.49 5.23
C SER A 121 -17.10 -0.55 5.19
N CYS A 122 -16.07 -0.87 5.98
CA CYS A 122 -14.88 -0.04 6.20
C CYS A 122 -13.77 -0.41 5.20
N ASP A 123 -13.75 0.22 4.04
CA ASP A 123 -13.19 -0.44 2.85
C ASP A 123 -12.01 0.32 2.24
N PRO A 124 -10.78 -0.13 2.48
CA PRO A 124 -9.66 0.32 1.67
C PRO A 124 -9.78 -0.19 0.23
N VAL A 125 -9.20 0.59 -0.69
CA VAL A 125 -9.22 0.30 -2.12
C VAL A 125 -7.82 0.38 -2.68
N VAL A 126 -7.45 -0.60 -3.50
CA VAL A 126 -6.33 -0.49 -4.44
C VAL A 126 -6.81 -0.90 -5.82
N ALA A 127 -6.15 -0.42 -6.87
CA ALA A 127 -6.58 -0.71 -8.23
C ALA A 127 -5.40 -0.80 -9.21
N ASN A 128 -5.64 -1.50 -10.31
CA ASN A 128 -4.85 -1.37 -11.53
C ASN A 128 -5.69 -0.63 -12.60
N GLU A 129 -5.31 -0.76 -13.87
CA GLU A 129 -6.01 -0.12 -14.98
C GLU A 129 -7.43 -0.70 -15.19
N ASN A 130 -7.65 -1.97 -14.89
CA ASN A 130 -8.87 -2.70 -15.25
C ASN A 130 -9.77 -2.99 -14.06
N TYR A 131 -9.19 -3.22 -12.88
CA TYR A 131 -9.90 -3.72 -11.70
C TYR A 131 -9.55 -2.92 -10.45
N ALA A 132 -10.58 -2.64 -9.65
CA ALA A 132 -10.44 -2.22 -8.26
C ALA A 132 -10.66 -3.43 -7.34
N TYR A 133 -9.89 -3.49 -6.27
CA TYR A 133 -9.95 -4.50 -5.24
C TYR A 133 -10.38 -3.79 -3.95
N VAL A 134 -11.48 -4.24 -3.37
CA VAL A 134 -12.14 -3.60 -2.23
C VAL A 134 -12.36 -4.65 -1.16
N THR A 135 -11.80 -4.45 0.02
CA THR A 135 -12.05 -5.36 1.14
C THR A 135 -13.19 -4.83 1.98
N LEU A 136 -14.23 -5.64 2.15
CA LEU A 136 -15.31 -5.39 3.08
C LEU A 136 -14.93 -5.94 4.45
N HIS A 137 -14.73 -5.06 5.41
CA HIS A 137 -14.44 -5.42 6.80
C HIS A 137 -15.63 -5.21 7.73
N SER A 138 -15.88 -6.21 8.57
CA SER A 138 -16.73 -6.07 9.73
C SER A 138 -15.98 -6.29 11.04
N ASP A 139 -16.18 -5.37 11.99
CA ASP A 139 -15.85 -5.55 13.39
C ASP A 139 -17.14 -5.42 14.20
N VAL A 140 -17.55 -6.53 14.82
CA VAL A 140 -18.74 -6.61 15.67
C VAL A 140 -18.67 -5.66 16.88
N ASN A 141 -17.48 -5.16 17.22
CA ASN A 141 -17.26 -4.18 18.28
C ASN A 141 -17.14 -2.74 17.77
N SER A 142 -17.27 -2.51 16.45
CA SER A 142 -17.23 -1.19 15.83
C SER A 142 -18.63 -0.73 15.47
N ASN A 143 -19.06 0.37 16.08
CA ASN A 143 -20.33 1.03 15.74
C ASN A 143 -20.35 1.63 14.32
N ARG A 144 -19.21 1.64 13.61
CA ARG A 144 -19.08 2.23 12.25
C ARG A 144 -19.40 1.23 11.14
N CYS A 145 -19.08 -0.04 11.34
CA CYS A 145 -19.15 -1.09 10.32
C CYS A 145 -19.87 -2.32 10.88
N PHE A 146 -21.12 -2.10 11.31
CA PHE A 146 -21.94 -3.02 12.09
C PHE A 146 -22.68 -4.07 11.23
N ARG A 147 -21.94 -4.88 10.46
CA ARG A 147 -22.50 -6.03 9.72
C ARG A 147 -21.60 -7.25 9.91
N ASN A 148 -22.03 -8.42 9.43
CA ASN A 148 -21.23 -9.66 9.45
C ASN A 148 -20.77 -10.01 8.04
N VAL A 149 -20.09 -9.09 7.36
CA VAL A 149 -19.52 -9.31 6.02
C VAL A 149 -18.02 -9.13 6.10
N ASN A 150 -17.28 -10.17 5.75
CA ASN A 150 -15.84 -10.14 5.53
C ASN A 150 -15.58 -10.73 4.15
N GLN A 151 -15.28 -9.89 3.17
CA GLN A 151 -15.06 -10.34 1.79
C GLN A 151 -14.10 -9.42 1.04
N LEU A 152 -13.64 -9.89 -0.11
CA LEU A 152 -12.93 -9.12 -1.12
C LEU A 152 -13.80 -9.05 -2.36
N ASP A 153 -14.13 -7.83 -2.78
CA ASP A 153 -14.80 -7.54 -4.03
C ASP A 153 -13.79 -7.15 -5.10
N ILE A 154 -13.97 -7.70 -6.30
CA ILE A 154 -13.24 -7.33 -7.50
C ILE A 154 -14.20 -6.60 -8.42
N ILE A 155 -13.94 -5.33 -8.67
CA ILE A 155 -14.81 -4.43 -9.43
C ILE A 155 -14.15 -4.11 -10.76
N ASP A 156 -14.87 -4.29 -11.86
CA ASP A 156 -14.46 -3.82 -13.18
C ASP A 156 -14.55 -2.29 -13.21
N ILE A 157 -13.44 -1.64 -13.56
CA ILE A 157 -13.31 -0.19 -13.66
C ILE A 157 -12.79 0.25 -15.03
N ARG A 158 -12.86 -0.62 -16.05
CA ARG A 158 -12.50 -0.25 -17.43
C ARG A 158 -13.35 0.93 -17.92
N GLN A 159 -14.61 0.97 -17.48
CA GLN A 159 -15.50 2.12 -17.63
C GLN A 159 -15.65 2.83 -16.27
N LEU A 160 -14.85 3.86 -16.02
CA LEU A 160 -14.89 4.62 -14.76
C LEU A 160 -16.27 5.22 -14.41
N LYS A 161 -17.15 5.36 -15.40
CA LYS A 161 -18.51 5.91 -15.19
C LYS A 161 -19.55 4.83 -14.84
N ASP A 162 -19.20 3.56 -15.00
CA ASP A 162 -20.10 2.42 -14.83
C ASP A 162 -19.32 1.23 -14.25
N PRO A 163 -18.82 1.34 -13.00
CA PRO A 163 -18.11 0.25 -12.35
C PRO A 163 -19.06 -0.89 -11.97
N SER A 164 -18.64 -2.14 -12.16
CA SER A 164 -19.49 -3.30 -11.90
C SER A 164 -18.75 -4.42 -11.16
N LEU A 165 -19.43 -5.08 -10.22
CA LEU A 165 -18.89 -6.25 -9.53
C LEU A 165 -18.60 -7.38 -10.53
N VAL A 166 -17.36 -7.89 -10.50
CA VAL A 166 -16.97 -9.10 -11.23
C VAL A 166 -17.26 -10.32 -10.35
N THR A 167 -16.76 -10.30 -9.12
CA THR A 167 -16.90 -11.41 -8.18
C THR A 167 -16.55 -10.97 -6.76
N SER A 168 -17.01 -11.75 -5.79
CA SER A 168 -16.74 -11.58 -4.36
C SER A 168 -16.14 -12.85 -3.79
N PHE A 169 -15.17 -12.71 -2.89
CA PHE A 169 -14.52 -13.83 -2.22
C PHE A 169 -14.58 -13.71 -0.70
N PRO A 170 -14.94 -14.77 0.03
CA PRO A 170 -15.00 -14.73 1.48
C PRO A 170 -13.61 -14.51 2.08
N MET A 171 -13.56 -13.64 3.08
CA MET A 171 -12.37 -13.33 3.88
C MET A 171 -12.65 -13.58 5.36
N ILE A 172 -11.62 -13.56 6.21
CA ILE A 172 -11.77 -13.84 7.65
C ILE A 172 -12.00 -12.54 8.42
N LYS A 173 -11.06 -11.62 8.29
CA LYS A 173 -10.99 -10.28 8.88
C LYS A 173 -10.06 -9.39 8.02
N PRO A 174 -10.47 -9.05 6.78
CA PRO A 174 -9.62 -8.27 5.89
C PRO A 174 -9.49 -6.83 6.42
N LEU A 175 -8.32 -6.24 6.26
CA LEU A 175 -8.00 -4.86 6.61
C LEU A 175 -7.36 -4.19 5.39
N GLY A 176 -6.12 -3.72 5.47
CA GLY A 176 -5.44 -3.15 4.32
C GLY A 176 -5.03 -4.18 3.26
N LEU A 177 -4.70 -3.66 2.09
CA LEU A 177 -4.34 -4.42 0.91
C LEU A 177 -3.27 -3.69 0.08
N GLY A 178 -2.56 -4.44 -0.74
CA GLY A 178 -1.54 -3.91 -1.63
C GLY A 178 -1.53 -4.67 -2.94
N LEU A 179 -1.34 -3.96 -4.05
CA LEU A 179 -1.25 -4.56 -5.37
C LEU A 179 0.17 -4.41 -5.94
N TYR A 180 0.74 -5.53 -6.38
CA TYR A 180 2.03 -5.62 -7.05
C TYR A 180 1.92 -6.47 -8.32
N GLY A 181 1.77 -5.82 -9.47
CA GLY A 181 1.40 -6.49 -10.72
C GLY A 181 0.07 -7.23 -10.54
N ASP A 182 0.03 -8.51 -10.89
CA ASP A 182 -1.12 -9.40 -10.69
C ASP A 182 -1.11 -10.12 -9.33
N THR A 183 -0.31 -9.62 -8.37
CA THR A 183 -0.29 -10.15 -7.00
C THR A 183 -1.01 -9.17 -6.07
N LEU A 184 -2.13 -9.61 -5.51
CA LEU A 184 -2.83 -8.89 -4.46
C LEU A 184 -2.41 -9.44 -3.10
N LEU A 185 -1.94 -8.57 -2.22
CA LEU A 185 -1.63 -8.89 -0.83
C LEU A 185 -2.74 -8.32 0.05
N VAL A 186 -3.30 -9.15 0.93
CA VAL A 186 -4.43 -8.76 1.79
C VAL A 186 -4.09 -9.06 3.23
N CYS A 187 -4.18 -8.04 4.09
CA CYS A 187 -4.06 -8.19 5.54
C CYS A 187 -5.34 -8.84 6.06
N ASP A 188 -5.36 -10.17 6.22
CA ASP A 188 -6.55 -10.95 6.56
C ASP A 188 -6.22 -12.04 7.59
N ASN A 189 -6.21 -11.65 8.87
CA ASN A 189 -5.67 -12.45 9.99
C ASN A 189 -4.24 -12.97 9.72
N GLY A 190 -3.37 -12.04 9.35
CA GLY A 190 -2.07 -12.35 8.75
C GLY A 190 -1.93 -11.58 7.43
N VAL A 191 -1.14 -12.11 6.50
CA VAL A 191 -1.07 -11.60 5.11
C VAL A 191 -1.31 -12.75 4.14
N LYS A 192 -2.38 -12.66 3.36
CA LYS A 192 -2.64 -13.55 2.22
C LYS A 192 -2.02 -12.97 0.95
N VAL A 193 -1.37 -13.83 0.17
CA VAL A 193 -0.79 -13.49 -1.14
C VAL A 193 -1.62 -14.18 -2.21
N LEU A 194 -2.27 -13.41 -3.06
CA LEU A 194 -3.26 -13.87 -4.03
C LEU A 194 -2.80 -13.55 -5.46
N ASP A 195 -2.94 -14.51 -6.36
CA ASP A 195 -2.83 -14.31 -7.80
C ASP A 195 -4.18 -13.80 -8.32
N VAL A 196 -4.21 -12.56 -8.82
CA VAL A 196 -5.40 -11.88 -9.37
C VAL A 196 -5.33 -11.71 -10.90
N SER A 197 -4.46 -12.46 -11.58
CA SER A 197 -4.34 -12.40 -13.05
C SER A 197 -5.62 -12.78 -13.79
N ASP A 198 -6.44 -13.66 -13.19
CA ASP A 198 -7.82 -13.91 -13.60
C ASP A 198 -8.76 -13.41 -12.49
N PRO A 199 -9.51 -12.32 -12.71
CA PRO A 199 -10.38 -11.74 -11.70
C PRO A 199 -11.53 -12.67 -11.31
N ASN A 200 -11.90 -13.67 -12.14
CA ASN A 200 -12.95 -14.63 -11.79
C ASN A 200 -12.43 -15.80 -10.95
N LYS A 201 -11.10 -15.98 -10.89
CA LYS A 201 -10.46 -17.15 -10.30
C LYS A 201 -9.16 -16.79 -9.59
N ILE A 202 -9.27 -16.08 -8.47
CA ILE A 202 -8.11 -15.86 -7.60
C ILE A 202 -7.57 -17.16 -7.03
N LYS A 203 -6.25 -17.19 -6.86
CA LYS A 203 -5.53 -18.32 -6.27
C LYS A 203 -4.73 -17.84 -5.07
N LEU A 204 -4.90 -18.50 -3.92
CA LEU A 204 -3.99 -18.32 -2.80
C LEU A 204 -2.63 -18.90 -3.17
N LEU A 205 -1.61 -18.05 -3.18
CA LEU A 205 -0.22 -18.42 -3.49
C LEU A 205 0.54 -18.76 -2.22
N ASN A 206 0.37 -17.94 -1.19
CA ASN A 206 1.03 -18.08 0.09
C ASN A 206 0.24 -17.32 1.18
N ALA A 207 0.50 -17.64 2.44
CA ALA A 207 0.01 -16.87 3.58
C ALA A 207 1.11 -16.77 4.65
N ILE A 208 1.24 -15.58 5.24
CA ILE A 208 1.96 -15.40 6.50
C ILE A 208 0.91 -15.34 7.60
N GLU A 209 0.88 -16.36 8.44
CA GLU A 209 -0.02 -16.41 9.60
C GLU A 209 0.59 -15.64 10.78
N ASP A 210 -0.25 -15.31 11.77
CA ASP A 210 0.15 -14.74 13.06
C ASP A 210 0.93 -13.41 13.04
N ILE A 211 0.84 -12.67 11.95
CA ILE A 211 1.26 -11.26 11.91
C ILE A 211 0.05 -10.35 12.13
N PRO A 212 0.08 -9.40 13.08
CA PRO A 212 -1.03 -8.48 13.32
C PRO A 212 -1.04 -7.35 12.29
N ALA A 213 -1.06 -7.71 11.01
CA ALA A 213 -1.04 -6.79 9.88
C ALA A 213 -2.28 -5.89 9.87
N ARG A 214 -2.08 -4.64 9.45
CA ARG A 214 -3.11 -3.60 9.35
C ARG A 214 -3.15 -3.01 7.95
N ASP A 215 -1.99 -2.77 7.35
CA ASP A 215 -1.86 -2.32 5.96
C ASP A 215 -0.60 -2.89 5.33
N ILE A 216 -0.56 -2.93 4.01
CA ILE A 216 0.61 -3.40 3.26
C ILE A 216 0.87 -2.51 2.05
N ILE A 217 2.12 -2.05 1.93
CA ILE A 217 2.55 -1.08 0.92
C ILE A 217 3.61 -1.73 0.03
N PRO A 218 3.25 -2.12 -1.20
CA PRO A 218 4.22 -2.63 -2.17
C PRO A 218 5.11 -1.52 -2.72
N ASN A 219 6.40 -1.55 -2.41
CA ASN A 219 7.42 -0.63 -2.90
C ASN A 219 8.48 -1.40 -3.71
N GLY A 220 8.22 -1.60 -5.00
CA GLY A 220 9.04 -2.50 -5.82
C GLY A 220 8.91 -3.93 -5.31
N ASP A 221 10.03 -4.66 -5.19
CA ASP A 221 10.04 -6.00 -4.62
C ASP A 221 10.02 -6.01 -3.07
N VAL A 222 9.99 -4.84 -2.41
CA VAL A 222 9.89 -4.72 -0.96
C VAL A 222 8.45 -4.42 -0.56
N MET A 223 7.87 -5.28 0.28
CA MET A 223 6.55 -5.12 0.87
C MET A 223 6.70 -4.62 2.30
N ILE A 224 6.20 -3.42 2.57
CA ILE A 224 6.20 -2.83 3.91
C ILE A 224 4.85 -3.14 4.55
N ILE A 225 4.84 -3.90 5.63
CA ILE A 225 3.64 -4.27 6.37
C ILE A 225 3.58 -3.41 7.62
N ALA A 226 2.53 -2.60 7.73
CA ALA A 226 2.20 -1.93 8.97
C ALA A 226 1.46 -2.90 9.89
N THR A 227 1.97 -3.10 11.10
CA THR A 227 1.39 -3.98 12.10
C THR A 227 1.03 -3.19 13.35
N THR A 228 0.41 -3.82 14.36
CA THR A 228 0.17 -3.14 15.65
C THR A 228 1.44 -2.99 16.50
N ASP A 229 2.46 -3.80 16.23
CA ASP A 229 3.72 -3.83 16.96
C ASP A 229 4.85 -3.05 16.27
N GLY A 230 4.69 -2.62 15.02
CA GLY A 230 5.71 -1.86 14.30
C GLY A 230 5.57 -1.91 12.78
N LEU A 231 6.70 -1.75 12.08
CA LEU A 231 6.77 -1.99 10.64
C LEU A 231 7.59 -3.25 10.37
N LYS A 232 7.08 -4.15 9.53
CA LYS A 232 7.84 -5.31 9.06
C LYS A 232 8.08 -5.20 7.57
N GLN A 233 9.29 -5.53 7.12
CA GLN A 233 9.67 -5.48 5.71
C GLN A 233 9.91 -6.90 5.20
N TYR A 234 9.34 -7.19 4.03
CA TYR A 234 9.50 -8.45 3.33
C TYR A 234 9.93 -8.20 1.90
N ARG A 235 10.72 -9.10 1.32
CA ARG A 235 10.99 -9.14 -0.11
C ARG A 235 10.07 -10.14 -0.79
N TYR A 236 9.40 -9.71 -1.85
CA TYR A 236 8.56 -10.55 -2.69
C TYR A 236 9.32 -11.04 -3.92
N ARG A 237 9.53 -12.36 -4.02
CA ARG A 237 10.11 -13.00 -5.20
C ARG A 237 9.48 -14.36 -5.41
N ASN A 238 9.26 -14.73 -6.68
CA ASN A 238 8.72 -16.04 -7.07
C ASN A 238 7.47 -16.43 -6.27
N LYS A 239 6.54 -15.48 -6.07
CA LYS A 239 5.29 -15.68 -5.34
C LYS A 239 5.45 -15.94 -3.83
N THR A 240 6.62 -15.64 -3.26
CA THR A 240 6.94 -15.83 -1.85
C THR A 240 7.41 -14.53 -1.20
N LEU A 241 6.98 -14.30 0.04
CA LEU A 241 7.47 -13.23 0.90
C LEU A 241 8.59 -13.77 1.80
N THR A 242 9.74 -13.10 1.79
CA THR A 242 10.88 -13.42 2.66
C THR A 242 11.13 -12.25 3.60
N PHE A 243 11.16 -12.50 4.91
CA PHE A 243 11.40 -11.44 5.90
C PHE A 243 12.76 -10.77 5.69
N LEU A 244 12.82 -9.45 5.84
CA LEU A 244 14.03 -8.64 5.75
C LEU A 244 14.40 -8.04 7.10
N SER A 245 13.48 -7.27 7.70
CA SER A 245 13.72 -6.51 8.92
C SER A 245 12.42 -6.06 9.57
N GLU A 246 12.51 -5.57 10.80
CA GLU A 246 11.42 -4.90 11.52
C GLU A 246 11.92 -3.61 12.20
N LEU A 247 10.98 -2.70 12.45
CA LEU A 247 11.17 -1.39 13.10
C LEU A 247 10.13 -1.20 14.20
#